data_AF-A0A0F7PJP4-F1
#
_entry.id   AF-A0A0F7PJP4-F1
#
_cell.length_a   1.000
_cell.length_b   1.000
_cell.length_c   1.000
_cell.angle_alpha   90.00
_cell.angle_beta   90.00
_cell.angle_gamma   90.00
#
_symmetry.space_group_name_H-M   'P 1'
#
loop_
_entity.id
_entity.type
_entity.pdbx_description
1 polymer ?
#
loop_
_entity_poly.entity_id
_entity_poly.type
_entity_poly.pdbx_seq_one_letter_code
_entity_poly.pdbx_strand_id
1 'polypeptide(L)' 'MVAKETQTEMDKLKTRYRDLGGSIDDLLEAISRGSTGSSEKMLSTELHRARLELASIARRLQGLQNEDD' A
#
# COMPACT_ATOMS: atom_id res chain seq x y z
N MET A 1 -15.75 21.84 10.21
CA MET A 1 -16.06 20.40 10.10
C MET A 1 -15.08 19.67 9.18
N VAL A 2 -14.61 20.31 8.10
CA VAL A 2 -13.64 19.78 7.12
C VAL A 2 -12.39 19.13 7.74
N ALA A 3 -11.67 19.81 8.64
CA ALA A 3 -10.44 19.26 9.23
C ALA A 3 -10.59 17.91 9.96
N LYS A 4 -11.77 17.63 10.53
CA LYS A 4 -12.01 16.35 11.22
C LYS A 4 -12.24 15.20 10.23
N GLU A 5 -12.83 15.51 9.07
CA GLU A 5 -13.02 14.56 7.98
C GLU A 5 -11.69 14.27 7.28
N THR A 6 -10.88 15.30 6.99
CA THR A 6 -9.52 15.17 6.44
C THR A 6 -8.64 14.30 7.34
N GLN A 7 -8.60 14.57 8.65
CA GLN A 7 -7.84 13.77 9.61
C GLN A 7 -8.29 12.29 9.63
N THR A 8 -9.61 12.05 9.61
CA THR A 8 -10.16 10.69 9.59
C THR A 8 -9.77 9.95 8.31
N GLU A 9 -9.76 10.63 7.18
CA GLU A 9 -9.32 10.07 5.90
C GLU A 9 -7.82 9.76 5.90
N MET A 10 -6.99 10.69 6.41
CA MET A 10 -5.55 10.48 6.55
C MET A 10 -5.23 9.27 7.43
N ASP A 11 -5.91 9.11 8.57
CA ASP A 11 -5.67 7.98 9.48
C ASP A 11 -6.06 6.64 8.86
N LYS A 12 -7.15 6.61 8.07
CA LYS A 12 -7.53 5.44 7.27
C LYS A 12 -6.47 5.11 6.21
N LEU A 13 -5.97 6.12 5.50
CA LEU A 13 -4.93 5.94 4.48
C LEU A 13 -3.60 5.49 5.08
N LYS A 14 -3.19 6.04 6.23
CA LYS A 14 -1.99 5.61 6.96
C LYS A 14 -2.10 4.15 7.41
N THR A 15 -3.26 3.75 7.92
CA THR A 15 -3.50 2.35 8.32
C THR A 15 -3.36 1.43 7.11
N ARG A 16 -4.05 1.74 6.01
CA ARG A 16 -3.98 0.96 4.78
C ARG A 16 -2.58 0.92 4.17
N TYR A 17 -1.84 2.03 4.22
CA TYR A 17 -0.44 2.09 3.77
C TYR A 17 0.43 1.11 4.54
N ARG A 18 0.32 1.08 5.86
CA ARG A 18 1.07 0.17 6.72
C ARG A 18 0.71 -1.28 6.45
N ASP A 19 -0.58 -1.59 6.39
CA ASP A 19 -1.07 -2.96 6.21
C ASP A 19 -0.62 -3.50 4.83
N LEU A 20 -0.72 -2.67 3.79
CA LEU A 20 -0.26 -3.02 2.44
C LEU A 20 1.26 -3.18 2.35
N GLY A 21 2.02 -2.40 3.13
CA GLY A 21 3.46 -2.60 3.29
C GLY A 21 3.80 -3.98 3.85
N GLY A 22 3.08 -4.42 4.89
CA GLY A 22 3.23 -5.78 5.43
C GLY A 22 2.89 -6.87 4.41
N SER A 23 1.81 -6.71 3.64
CA SER A 23 1.49 -7.66 2.56
C SER A 23 2.56 -7.73 1.47
N ILE A 24 3.24 -6.62 1.16
CA ILE A 24 4.36 -6.60 0.23
C ILE A 24 5.55 -7.40 0.77
N ASP A 25 5.85 -7.26 2.06
CA ASP A 25 6.92 -8.02 2.71
C ASP A 25 6.63 -9.53 2.69
N ASP A 26 5.39 -9.92 3.00
CA ASP A 26 4.94 -11.33 2.92
C ASP A 26 5.06 -11.90 1.50
N LEU A 27 4.69 -11.12 0.48
CA LEU A 27 4.81 -11.52 -0.93
C LEU A 27 6.28 -11.68 -1.34
N LEU A 28 7.16 -10.77 -0.92
CA LEU A 28 8.60 -10.85 -1.17
C LEU A 28 9.22 -12.07 -0.49
N GLU A 29 8.78 -12.38 0.72
CA GLU A 29 9.20 -13.57 1.46
C GLU A 29 8.74 -14.85 0.76
N ALA A 30 7.48 -14.91 0.33
CA ALA A 30 6.91 -16.06 -0.40
C ALA A 30 7.63 -16.32 -1.73
N ILE A 31 7.99 -15.25 -2.46
CA ILE A 31 8.80 -15.36 -3.69
C ILE A 31 10.20 -15.89 -3.33
N SER A 32 10.84 -15.31 -2.31
CA SER A 32 12.21 -15.67 -1.90
C SER A 32 12.32 -17.12 -1.38
N ARG A 33 11.28 -17.66 -0.76
CA ARG A 33 11.21 -19.06 -0.29
C ARG A 33 11.11 -20.09 -1.43
N GLY A 34 11.12 -19.67 -2.70
CA GLY A 34 11.21 -20.56 -3.85
C GLY A 34 9.86 -21.02 -4.38
N SER A 35 8.88 -20.11 -4.45
CA SER A 35 7.66 -20.37 -5.22
C SER A 35 8.03 -20.66 -6.67
N THR A 36 7.86 -21.89 -7.16
CA THR A 36 8.26 -22.27 -8.53
C THR A 36 7.10 -22.23 -9.52
N GLY A 37 7.34 -21.75 -10.75
CA GLY A 37 6.40 -21.89 -11.87
C GLY A 37 5.26 -20.88 -11.85
N SER A 38 4.00 -21.32 -12.03
CA SER A 38 2.83 -20.43 -12.10
C SER A 38 2.63 -19.57 -10.84
N SER A 39 2.99 -20.08 -9.66
CA SER A 39 2.88 -19.34 -8.40
C SER A 39 3.81 -18.12 -8.35
N GLU A 40 5.02 -18.22 -8.88
CA GLU A 40 5.97 -17.10 -8.92
C GLU A 40 5.43 -15.93 -9.75
N LYS A 41 4.87 -16.24 -10.93
CA LYS A 41 4.30 -15.24 -11.84
C LYS A 41 3.07 -14.57 -11.22
N MET A 42 2.25 -15.34 -10.51
CA MET A 42 1.09 -14.80 -9.79
C MET A 42 1.54 -13.88 -8.64
N LEU A 43 2.46 -14.34 -7.79
CA LEU A 43 3.00 -13.55 -6.68
C LEU A 43 3.69 -12.26 -7.15
N SER A 44 4.44 -12.32 -8.26
CA SER A 44 5.07 -11.15 -8.87
C SER A 44 4.04 -10.14 -9.40
N THR A 45 2.95 -10.65 -9.99
CA THR A 45 1.84 -9.80 -10.44
C THR A 45 1.14 -9.12 -9.26
N GLU A 46 0.90 -9.86 -8.19
CA GLU A 46 0.28 -9.36 -6.97
C GLU A 46 1.18 -8.33 -6.27
N LEU A 47 2.47 -8.60 -6.17
CA LEU A 47 3.48 -7.67 -5.67
C LEU A 47 3.50 -6.36 -6.47
N HIS A 48 3.43 -6.45 -7.80
CA HIS A 48 3.38 -5.26 -8.65
C HIS A 48 2.12 -4.42 -8.38
N ARG A 49 0.95 -5.07 -8.25
CA ARG A 49 -0.31 -4.39 -7.93
C ARG A 49 -0.26 -3.74 -6.55
N ALA A 50 0.23 -4.45 -5.54
CA ALA A 50 0.38 -3.92 -4.19
C ALA A 50 1.30 -2.69 -4.16
N ARG A 51 2.42 -2.71 -4.89
CA ARG A 51 3.32 -1.55 -5.01
C ARG A 51 2.65 -0.34 -5.67
N LEU A 52 1.86 -0.55 -6.72
CA LEU A 52 1.12 0.54 -7.38
C LEU A 52 0.07 1.16 -6.45
N GLU A 53 -0.66 0.32 -5.72
CA GLU A 53 -1.64 0.79 -4.74
C GLU A 53 -0.97 1.57 -3.60
N LEU A 54 0.16 1.07 -3.08
CA LEU A 54 0.93 1.74 -2.04
C LEU A 54 1.40 3.14 -2.50
N ALA A 55 1.91 3.23 -3.74
CA ALA A 55 2.30 4.51 -4.34
C ALA A 55 1.11 5.46 -4.53
N SER A 56 -0.07 4.93 -4.85
CA SER A 56 -1.30 5.73 -4.94
C SER A 56 -1.72 6.29 -3.58
N ILE A 57 -1.68 5.47 -2.52
CA ILE A 57 -1.97 5.88 -1.15
C ILE A 57 -0.99 6.96 -0.69
N ALA A 58 0.31 6.78 -0.97
CA ALA A 58 1.33 7.78 -0.63
C ALA A 58 1.06 9.14 -1.29
N ARG A 59 0.69 9.16 -2.58
CA ARG A 59 0.32 10.40 -3.28
C ARG A 59 -0.91 11.07 -2.68
N ARG A 60 -1.93 10.27 -2.31
CA ARG A 60 -3.14 10.81 -1.67
C ARG A 60 -2.86 11.39 -0.28
N LEU A 61 -2.01 10.72 0.51
CA LEU A 61 -1.55 11.24 1.79
C LEU A 61 -0.80 12.57 1.64
N GLN A 62 0.08 12.69 0.64
CA GLN A 62 0.76 13.96 0.34
C GLN A 62 -0.21 15.05 -0.08
N GLY A 63 -1.22 14.73 -0.90
CA GLY A 63 -2.25 15.68 -1.31
C GLY A 63 -3.02 16.24 -0.11
N LEU A 64 -3.50 15.36 0.77
CA LEU A 64 -4.24 15.77 1.98
C LEU A 64 -3.37 16.57 2.96
N GLN A 65 -2.08 16.24 3.09
CA GLN A 65 -1.16 17.01 3.92
C GLN A 65 -0.95 18.44 3.41
N ASN A 66 -0.91 18.63 2.08
CA ASN A 66 -0.72 19.94 1.48
C ASN A 66 -2.03 20.76 1.41
N GLU A 67 -3.20 20.13 1.61
CA GLU A 67 -4.50 20.82 1.68
C GLU A 67 -4.82 21.33 3.11
N ASP A 68 -4.14 20.79 4.13
CA ASP A 68 -4.28 21.20 5.54
C ASP A 68 -3.28 22.33 5.96
N ASP A 69 -2.32 22.71 5.10
CA ASP A 69 -1.35 23.82 5.29
C ASP A 69 -1.83 25.15 4.66
#